data_AF-A0A7Y6VFF6-F1
#
_entry.id   AF-A0A7Y6VFF6-F1
#
_cell.length_a   1.000
_cell.length_b   1.000
_cell.length_c   1.000
_cell.angle_alpha   90.00
_cell.angle_beta   90.00
_cell.angle_gamma   90.00
#
_symmetry.space_group_name_H-M   'P 1'
#
loop_
_entity.id
_entity.type
_entity.pdbx_description
1 polymer ?
#
loop_
_entity_poly.entity_id
_entity_poly.type
_entity_poly.pdbx_seq_one_letter_code
_entity_poly.pdbx_strand_id
1 'polypeptide(L)'
;LLLFHFQEKNSDHFFDIVELEIATVNPIFQTVFKTFLKDKDKVLNALELPYSNAKLEATNNLIKVIKRNAFGFRNFENFKKRILIALNIKKERTKFVLSRC
;
A
#
# COMPACT_ATOMS: atom_id res chain seq x y z
N LEU A 1 19.16 1.67 -9.08
CA LEU A 1 19.81 2.43 -7.99
C LEU A 1 18.81 2.94 -6.96
N LEU A 2 17.74 3.65 -7.34
CA LEU A 2 16.75 4.19 -6.40
C LEU A 2 16.08 3.13 -5.49
N LEU A 3 15.65 1.99 -6.06
CA LEU A 3 15.07 0.87 -5.29
C LEU A 3 16.06 0.28 -4.28
N PHE A 4 17.35 0.26 -4.61
CA PHE A 4 18.38 -0.28 -3.73
C PHE A 4 18.50 0.57 -2.46
N HIS A 5 18.61 1.90 -2.58
CA HIS A 5 18.65 2.78 -1.42
C HIS A 5 17.36 2.73 -0.59
N PHE A 6 16.21 2.49 -1.24
CA PHE A 6 14.95 2.27 -0.52
C PHE A 6 14.96 0.98 0.30
N GLN A 7 15.48 -0.12 -0.25
CA GLN A 7 15.58 -1.41 0.45
C GLN A 7 16.59 -1.38 1.60
N GLU A 8 17.72 -0.70 1.40
CA GLU A 8 18.75 -0.48 2.43
C GLU A 8 18.36 0.59 3.47
N LYS A 9 17.15 1.15 3.39
CA LYS A 9 16.66 2.22 4.28
C LYS A 9 17.56 3.45 4.32
N ASN A 10 18.28 3.71 3.24
CA ASN A 10 19.20 4.83 3.12
C ASN A 10 18.48 6.04 2.52
N SER A 11 17.82 6.82 3.37
CA SER A 11 17.00 7.95 2.97
C SER A 11 17.79 9.06 2.30
N ASP A 12 19.00 9.33 2.77
CA ASP A 12 19.82 10.45 2.29
C ASP A 12 20.21 10.21 0.83
N HIS A 13 20.82 9.07 0.54
CA HIS A 13 21.15 8.70 -0.83
C HIS A 13 19.92 8.51 -1.72
N PHE A 14 18.78 8.09 -1.17
CA PHE A 14 17.53 8.03 -1.94
C PHE A 14 17.11 9.42 -2.43
N PHE A 15 17.08 10.42 -1.54
CA PHE A 15 16.66 11.78 -1.90
C PHE A 15 17.70 12.52 -2.72
N ASP A 16 18.98 12.31 -2.48
CA ASP A 16 20.06 12.88 -3.32
C ASP A 16 19.87 12.48 -4.79
N ILE A 17 19.61 11.20 -5.05
CA ILE A 17 19.33 10.71 -6.42
C ILE A 17 18.07 11.36 -6.99
N VAL A 18 17.01 11.50 -6.19
CA VAL A 18 15.76 12.12 -6.64
C VAL A 18 15.98 13.58 -7.03
N GLU A 19 16.73 14.34 -6.23
CA GLU A 19 17.02 15.76 -6.49
C GLU A 19 17.96 15.96 -7.69
N LEU A 20 18.99 15.11 -7.83
CA LEU A 20 19.93 15.17 -8.95
C LEU A 20 19.25 14.87 -10.29
N GLU A 21 18.39 13.86 -10.33
CA GLU A 21 17.82 13.35 -11.58
C GLU A 21 16.48 13.99 -11.96
N ILE A 22 15.90 14.87 -11.13
CA ILE A 22 14.54 15.41 -11.39
C ILE A 22 14.45 16.22 -12.70
N ALA A 23 15.54 16.85 -13.12
CA ALA A 23 15.60 17.66 -14.34
C ALA A 23 15.86 16.82 -15.61
N THR A 24 16.54 15.68 -15.46
CA THR A 24 17.04 14.81 -16.54
C THR A 24 16.15 13.59 -16.77
N VAL A 25 15.42 13.15 -15.73
CA VAL A 25 14.55 11.98 -15.80
C VAL A 25 13.43 12.18 -16.81
N ASN A 26 12.98 11.08 -17.40
CA ASN A 26 11.83 11.06 -18.30
C ASN A 26 10.64 11.83 -17.69
N PRO A 27 9.95 12.70 -18.46
CA PRO A 27 8.82 13.50 -17.98
C PRO A 27 7.75 12.72 -17.21
N ILE A 28 7.53 11.44 -17.54
CA ILE A 28 6.60 10.54 -16.85
C ILE A 28 6.98 10.40 -15.36
N PHE A 29 8.27 10.32 -15.05
CA PHE A 29 8.78 10.16 -13.69
C PHE A 29 9.01 11.48 -12.95
N GLN A 30 9.06 12.62 -13.65
CA GLN A 30 9.21 13.92 -12.99
C GLN A 30 8.08 14.19 -11.99
N THR A 31 6.84 13.83 -12.32
CA THR A 31 5.70 13.95 -11.39
C THR A 31 5.86 13.07 -10.17
N VAL A 32 6.41 11.86 -10.35
CA VAL A 32 6.68 10.92 -9.24
C VAL A 32 7.74 11.51 -8.31
N PHE A 33 8.84 12.03 -8.85
CA PHE A 33 9.93 12.63 -8.08
C PHE A 33 9.48 13.89 -7.34
N LYS A 34 8.70 14.76 -8.00
CA LYS A 34 8.05 15.92 -7.34
C LYS A 34 7.16 15.48 -6.19
N THR A 35 6.44 14.37 -6.33
CA THR A 35 5.60 13.83 -5.26
C THR A 35 6.45 13.32 -4.10
N PHE A 36 7.55 12.61 -4.36
CA PHE A 36 8.47 12.16 -3.31
C PHE A 36 9.06 13.32 -2.52
N LEU A 37 9.45 14.41 -3.19
CA LEU A 37 9.95 15.61 -2.51
C LEU A 37 8.86 16.33 -1.71
N LYS A 38 7.65 16.44 -2.27
CA LYS A 38 6.50 17.07 -1.59
C LYS A 38 6.08 16.31 -0.33
N ASP A 39 6.08 14.98 -0.40
CA ASP A 39 5.63 14.08 0.66
C ASP A 39 6.82 13.40 1.38
N LYS A 40 7.96 14.12 1.52
CA LYS A 40 9.23 13.60 2.05
C LYS A 40 9.05 12.84 3.38
N ASP A 41 8.35 13.43 4.34
CA ASP A 41 8.09 12.82 5.65
C ASP A 41 7.38 11.47 5.54
N LYS A 42 6.46 11.30 4.58
CA LYS A 42 5.75 10.03 4.40
C LYS A 42 6.66 8.94 3.85
N VAL A 43 7.57 9.32 2.95
CA VAL A 43 8.56 8.40 2.38
C VAL A 43 9.59 8.01 3.43
N LEU A 44 10.06 8.96 4.25
CA LEU A 44 10.93 8.68 5.40
C LEU A 44 10.28 7.68 6.37
N ASN A 45 9.02 7.94 6.75
CA ASN A 45 8.25 7.01 7.58
C ASN A 45 8.14 5.61 6.95
N ALA A 46 8.00 5.50 5.64
CA ALA A 46 7.96 4.21 4.95
C ALA A 46 9.30 3.46 4.94
N LEU A 47 10.43 4.19 5.01
CA LEU A 47 11.77 3.61 5.12
C LEU A 47 12.09 3.17 6.55
N GLU A 48 11.77 4.01 7.53
CA GLU A 48 12.13 3.77 8.93
C GLU A 48 11.23 2.71 9.58
N LEU A 49 9.92 2.83 9.40
CA LEU A 49 8.96 2.01 10.14
C LEU A 49 8.93 0.56 9.64
N PRO A 50 8.73 -0.43 10.53
CA PRO A 50 8.70 -1.85 10.16
C PRO A 50 7.33 -2.30 9.61
N TYR A 51 6.48 -1.38 9.16
CA TYR A 51 5.12 -1.71 8.73
C TYR A 51 5.09 -2.19 7.27
N SER A 52 4.47 -3.36 7.06
CA SER A 52 4.21 -3.87 5.72
C SER A 52 2.84 -3.47 5.20
N ASN A 53 2.77 -3.10 3.92
CA ASN A 53 1.50 -2.84 3.21
C ASN A 53 0.69 -4.12 2.93
N ALA A 54 1.23 -5.31 3.18
CA ALA A 54 0.60 -6.58 2.82
C ALA A 54 -0.83 -6.73 3.39
N LYS A 55 -1.06 -6.30 4.64
CA LYS A 55 -2.39 -6.36 5.28
C LYS A 55 -3.40 -5.43 4.61
N LEU A 56 -2.96 -4.23 4.22
CA LEU A 56 -3.79 -3.25 3.51
C LEU A 56 -4.12 -3.74 2.10
N GLU A 57 -3.12 -4.24 1.36
CA GLU A 57 -3.33 -4.81 0.02
C GLU A 57 -4.27 -6.01 0.03
N ALA A 58 -4.11 -6.92 0.98
CA ALA A 58 -5.00 -8.07 1.13
C ALA A 58 -6.45 -7.64 1.38
N THR A 59 -6.64 -6.58 2.16
CA THR A 59 -7.98 -6.01 2.44
C THR A 59 -8.56 -5.33 1.20
N ASN A 60 -7.77 -4.49 0.51
CA ASN A 60 -8.18 -3.81 -0.71
C ASN A 60 -8.55 -4.80 -1.82
N ASN A 61 -7.80 -5.89 -1.97
CA ASN A 61 -8.09 -6.94 -2.94
C ASN A 61 -9.40 -7.66 -2.62
N LEU A 62 -9.67 -7.96 -1.35
CA LEU A 62 -10.94 -8.53 -0.92
C LEU A 62 -12.12 -7.59 -1.27
N ILE A 63 -11.99 -6.30 -0.97
CA ILE A 63 -13.02 -5.30 -1.29
C ILE A 63 -13.28 -5.24 -2.80
N LYS A 64 -12.22 -5.24 -3.62
CA LYS A 64 -12.32 -5.28 -5.09
C LYS A 64 -13.05 -6.55 -5.57
N VAL A 65 -12.74 -7.71 -5.00
CA VAL A 65 -13.43 -8.99 -5.32
C VAL A 65 -14.92 -8.91 -4.96
N ILE A 66 -15.26 -8.41 -3.77
CA ILE A 66 -16.65 -8.25 -3.34
C ILE A 66 -17.42 -7.33 -4.29
N LYS A 67 -16.83 -6.19 -4.67
CA LYS A 67 -17.43 -5.25 -5.61
C LYS A 67 -17.64 -5.88 -6.99
N ARG A 68 -16.65 -6.62 -7.50
CA ARG A 68 -16.73 -7.30 -8.81
C ARG A 68 -17.79 -8.39 -8.83
N ASN A 69 -17.84 -9.23 -7.79
CA ASN A 69 -18.80 -10.35 -7.71
C ASN A 69 -20.26 -9.87 -7.58
N ALA A 70 -20.48 -8.69 -7.01
CA ALA A 70 -21.81 -8.10 -6.90
C ALA A 70 -22.23 -7.31 -8.14
N PHE A 71 -21.36 -7.14 -9.14
CA PHE A 71 -21.53 -6.20 -10.26
C PHE A 71 -21.82 -4.77 -9.77
N GLY A 72 -21.19 -4.39 -8.66
CA GLY A 72 -21.44 -3.13 -7.96
C GLY A 72 -22.52 -3.22 -6.88
N PHE A 73 -22.62 -2.18 -6.06
CA PHE A 73 -23.63 -2.05 -5.01
C PHE A 73 -24.38 -0.74 -5.21
N ARG A 74 -25.72 -0.81 -5.30
CA ARG A 74 -26.57 0.39 -5.34
C ARG A 74 -26.61 1.12 -4.00
N ASN A 75 -26.52 0.38 -2.90
CA ASN A 75 -26.54 0.90 -1.53
C ASN A 75 -25.17 0.68 -0.86
N PHE A 76 -24.56 1.77 -0.41
CA PHE A 76 -23.24 1.75 0.22
C PHE A 76 -23.23 1.04 1.58
N GLU A 77 -24.30 1.13 2.38
CA GLU A 77 -24.40 0.41 3.65
C GLU A 77 -24.40 -1.11 3.45
N ASN A 78 -25.08 -1.58 2.40
CA ASN A 78 -25.04 -3.01 2.03
C ASN A 78 -23.63 -3.44 1.61
N PHE A 79 -22.87 -2.57 0.95
CA PHE A 79 -21.48 -2.83 0.62
C PHE A 79 -20.60 -2.94 1.87
N LYS A 80 -20.68 -1.98 2.80
CA LYS A 80 -19.95 -2.03 4.07
C LYS A 80 -20.27 -3.29 4.86
N LYS A 81 -21.56 -3.62 5.01
CA LYS A 81 -22.01 -4.83 5.73
C LYS A 81 -21.38 -6.08 5.13
N ARG A 82 -21.35 -6.20 3.79
CA ARG A 82 -20.78 -7.36 3.12
C ARG A 82 -19.26 -7.45 3.28
N ILE A 83 -18.55 -6.31 3.27
CA ILE A 83 -17.11 -6.25 3.58
C ILE A 83 -16.85 -6.72 5.02
N LEU A 84 -17.61 -6.20 5.99
CA LEU A 84 -17.44 -6.54 7.41
C LEU A 84 -17.67 -8.03 7.66
N ILE A 85 -18.74 -8.61 7.10
CA ILE A 85 -19.02 -10.04 7.19
C ILE A 85 -17.87 -10.87 6.61
N ALA A 86 -17.38 -10.51 5.41
CA ALA A 86 -16.28 -11.24 4.77
C ALA A 86 -14.97 -11.18 5.58
N LEU A 87 -14.66 -10.02 6.18
CA LEU A 87 -13.50 -9.85 7.05
C LEU A 87 -13.61 -10.68 8.33
N ASN A 88 -14.79 -10.72 8.96
CA ASN A 88 -15.04 -11.52 10.17
C ASN A 88 -14.89 -13.02 9.88
N ILE A 89 -15.47 -13.52 8.79
CA ILE A 89 -15.32 -14.92 8.36
C ILE A 89 -13.85 -15.28 8.15
N LYS A 90 -13.07 -14.40 7.50
CA LYS A 90 -11.65 -14.64 7.27
C LYS A 90 -10.87 -14.69 8.59
N LYS A 91 -11.19 -13.80 9.55
CA LYS A 91 -10.59 -13.77 10.89
C LYS A 91 -10.88 -15.04 11.68
N GLU A 92 -12.12 -15.53 11.66
CA GLU A 92 -12.52 -16.79 12.32
C GLU A 92 -11.77 -18.00 11.74
N ARG A 93 -11.67 -18.10 10.41
CA ARG A 93 -10.90 -19.16 9.76
C ARG A 93 -9.43 -19.15 10.17
N THR A 94 -8.79 -17.98 10.22
CA THR A 94 -7.39 -17.88 10.64
C THR A 94 -7.19 -18.28 12.11
N LYS A 95 -8.10 -17.87 13.01
CA LYS A 95 -8.06 -18.29 14.43
C LYS A 95 -8.12 -19.81 14.59
N PHE A 96 -9.01 -20.45 13.82
CA PHE A 96 -9.16 -21.91 13.87
C PHE A 96 -7.91 -22.66 13.42
N VAL A 97 -7.21 -22.15 12.40
CA VAL A 97 -5.94 -22.73 11.95
C VAL A 97 -4.84 -22.60 13.01
N LEU A 98 -4.73 -21.42 13.64
CA LEU A 98 -3.73 -21.20 14.71
C LEU A 98 -4.01 -22.01 15.98
N SER A 99 -5.27 -22.34 16.27
CA SER A 99 -5.63 -23.18 17.43
C SER A 99 -5.26 -24.65 17.27
N ARG A 100 -4.88 -25.09 16.06
CA ARG A 100 -4.56 -26.49 15.74
C ARG A 100 -3.06 -26.77 15.68
N CYS A 101 -2.24 -25.74 15.89
CA CYS A 101 -0.78 -25.82 15.94
C CYS A 101 -0.30 -25.80 17.39
#